data_AF-A0A353QVZ3-F1
#
_entry.id   AF-A0A353QVZ3-F1
#
_cell.length_a   1.000
_cell.length_b   1.000
_cell.length_c   1.000
_cell.angle_alpha   90.00
_cell.angle_beta   90.00
_cell.angle_gamma   90.00
#
_symmetry.space_group_name_H-M   'P 1'
#
loop_
_entity.id
_entity.type
_entity.pdbx_description
1 polymer ?
#
loop_
_entity_poly.entity_id
_entity_poly.type
_entity_poly.pdbx_seq_one_letter_code
_entity_poly.pdbx_strand_id
1 'polypeptide(L)'
;MSKIRILIAIDEPNWAKTIVNAAYNFIDRKNSEVTLLNVIETNIAEEGYFYSQPEKFIKHEAEKENFTLLENFLENSDVDYKGFIYKEGNAAETIIKLTENGEYDLLVIGSHNKNAIERLLLGSVAYKVTRFGKTSVLVIDSKCHLETSEIKPFSVLMGVDTSDDSFYAAENLWKFIDKDRAEVTLLNVMIEPSLIIPPDAYIYLDMNKIIEESCLVSENLLDLTANKIEESGVKVVKKYHVEGDAAAMILDESEENKHDLIVVGSHGGGKLSRWLLGSISTKVYEHAKQPVLIIKKS
;
A
#
# COMPACT_ATOMS: atom_id res chain seq x y z
N MET A 1 -6.87 -11.35 -19.68
CA MET A 1 -7.29 -11.16 -18.28
C MET A 1 -8.22 -9.97 -18.21
N SER A 2 -9.14 -9.93 -17.25
CA SER A 2 -9.89 -8.70 -16.95
C SER A 2 -8.93 -7.63 -16.46
N LYS A 3 -9.22 -6.36 -16.78
CA LYS A 3 -8.47 -5.23 -16.22
C LYS A 3 -8.62 -5.19 -14.70
N ILE A 4 -7.63 -4.60 -14.04
CA ILE A 4 -7.62 -4.39 -12.60
C ILE A 4 -8.40 -3.11 -12.29
N ARG A 5 -9.39 -3.22 -11.39
CA ARG A 5 -10.28 -2.11 -11.03
C ARG A 5 -9.72 -1.40 -9.81
N ILE A 6 -9.39 -0.13 -9.98
CA ILE A 6 -8.72 0.70 -8.98
C ILE A 6 -9.66 1.81 -8.54
N LEU A 7 -9.93 1.87 -7.23
CA LEU A 7 -10.65 2.98 -6.62
C LEU A 7 -9.63 3.93 -5.99
N ILE A 8 -9.59 5.19 -6.42
CA ILE A 8 -8.73 6.20 -5.80
C ILE A 8 -9.60 7.12 -4.94
N ALA A 9 -9.48 6.97 -3.62
CA ALA A 9 -10.19 7.80 -2.66
C ALA A 9 -9.41 9.09 -2.39
N ILE A 10 -10.02 10.22 -2.74
CA ILE A 10 -9.46 11.56 -2.61
C ILE A 10 -10.41 12.47 -1.81
N ASP A 11 -9.83 13.33 -0.97
CA ASP A 11 -10.58 14.26 -0.12
C ASP A 11 -10.38 15.70 -0.60
N GLU A 12 -9.17 16.24 -0.43
CA GLU A 12 -8.90 17.65 -0.74
C GLU A 12 -8.07 17.83 -2.04
N PRO A 13 -8.33 18.87 -2.86
CA PRO A 13 -7.74 19.02 -4.20
C PRO A 13 -6.21 19.08 -4.26
N ASN A 14 -5.53 19.78 -3.33
CA ASN A 14 -4.07 19.96 -3.40
C ASN A 14 -3.32 18.62 -3.27
N TRP A 15 -3.87 17.68 -2.52
CA TRP A 15 -3.29 16.38 -2.20
C TRP A 15 -3.77 15.31 -3.18
N ALA A 16 -5.00 15.44 -3.67
CA ALA A 16 -5.57 14.56 -4.67
C ALA A 16 -4.67 14.44 -5.90
N LYS A 17 -4.05 15.54 -6.35
CA LYS A 17 -3.07 15.51 -7.44
C LYS A 17 -1.87 14.62 -7.14
N THR A 18 -1.28 14.72 -5.95
CA THR A 18 -0.15 13.86 -5.53
C THR A 18 -0.55 12.40 -5.54
N ILE A 19 -1.72 12.07 -4.96
CA ILE A 19 -2.21 10.68 -4.87
C ILE A 19 -2.47 10.10 -6.26
N VAL A 20 -3.18 10.83 -7.11
CA VAL A 20 -3.53 10.39 -8.47
C VAL A 20 -2.26 10.22 -9.31
N ASN A 21 -1.34 11.19 -9.28
CA ASN A 21 -0.11 11.12 -10.06
C ASN A 21 0.81 9.99 -9.58
N ALA A 22 0.93 9.79 -8.27
CA ALA A 22 1.72 8.71 -7.70
C ALA A 22 1.14 7.35 -8.08
N ALA A 23 -0.17 7.15 -7.92
CA ALA A 23 -0.82 5.93 -8.36
C ALA A 23 -0.61 5.69 -9.86
N TYR A 24 -0.83 6.71 -10.69
CA TYR A 24 -0.61 6.65 -12.13
C TYR A 24 0.83 6.28 -12.51
N ASN A 25 1.82 6.67 -11.69
CA ASN A 25 3.22 6.32 -11.90
C ASN A 25 3.54 4.85 -11.61
N PHE A 26 2.79 4.17 -10.74
CA PHE A 26 3.07 2.78 -10.36
C PHE A 26 2.23 1.75 -11.10
N ILE A 27 0.96 2.05 -11.41
CA ILE A 27 0.02 1.07 -11.96
C ILE A 27 0.30 0.72 -13.42
N ASP A 28 -0.09 -0.49 -13.85
CA ASP A 28 -0.18 -0.81 -15.28
C ASP A 28 -1.40 -0.10 -15.87
N ARG A 29 -1.15 1.08 -16.43
CA ARG A 29 -2.19 1.98 -16.97
C ARG A 29 -3.03 1.31 -18.06
N LYS A 30 -2.42 0.50 -18.92
CA LYS A 30 -3.12 -0.15 -20.04
C LYS A 30 -4.04 -1.28 -19.57
N ASN A 31 -3.72 -1.88 -18.43
CA ASN A 31 -4.48 -2.97 -17.83
C ASN A 31 -5.26 -2.56 -16.57
N SER A 32 -5.46 -1.24 -16.35
CA SER A 32 -6.19 -0.72 -15.19
C SER A 32 -7.44 0.05 -15.61
N GLU A 33 -8.51 -0.12 -14.83
CA GLU A 33 -9.68 0.74 -14.80
C GLU A 33 -9.62 1.60 -13.55
N VAL A 34 -9.76 2.92 -13.68
CA VAL A 34 -9.64 3.85 -12.56
C VAL A 34 -10.95 4.58 -12.32
N THR A 35 -11.40 4.57 -11.07
CA THR A 35 -12.54 5.35 -10.59
C THR A 35 -12.07 6.28 -9.48
N LEU A 36 -12.44 7.56 -9.55
CA LEU A 36 -12.23 8.50 -8.44
C LEU A 36 -13.39 8.42 -7.45
N LEU A 37 -13.08 8.55 -6.15
CA LEU A 37 -14.08 8.64 -5.09
C LEU A 37 -13.78 9.82 -4.19
N ASN A 38 -14.81 10.65 -3.94
CA ASN A 38 -14.82 11.60 -2.84
C ASN A 38 -15.98 11.27 -1.90
N VAL A 39 -15.69 11.22 -0.60
CA VAL A 39 -16.70 11.04 0.44
C VAL A 39 -16.78 12.31 1.28
N ILE A 40 -17.93 12.98 1.22
CA ILE A 40 -18.23 14.13 2.04
C ILE A 40 -18.58 13.65 3.44
N GLU A 41 -17.75 13.99 4.43
CA GLU A 41 -18.05 13.64 5.82
C GLU A 41 -19.29 14.38 6.32
N THR A 42 -20.36 13.62 6.58
CA THR A 42 -21.58 14.10 7.23
C THR A 42 -21.75 13.37 8.57
N ASN A 43 -22.06 14.11 9.64
CA ASN A 43 -22.30 13.51 10.95
C ASN A 43 -23.76 13.04 11.06
N ILE A 44 -23.97 11.85 11.63
CA ILE A 44 -25.29 11.20 11.75
C ILE A 44 -26.32 12.04 12.53
N ALA A 45 -25.88 13.00 13.35
CA ALA A 45 -26.77 13.94 14.04
C ALA A 45 -27.43 14.99 13.12
N GLU A 46 -27.18 14.93 11.80
CA GLU A 46 -27.59 15.91 10.80
C GLU A 46 -28.61 15.34 9.77
N GLU A 47 -29.42 14.34 10.13
CA GLU A 47 -30.59 13.98 9.30
C GLU A 47 -31.61 15.13 9.29
N GLY A 48 -31.64 15.89 8.17
CA GLY A 48 -32.43 17.12 7.98
C GLY A 48 -31.64 18.35 7.51
N TYR A 49 -30.31 18.25 7.42
CA TYR A 49 -29.39 19.39 7.20
C TYR A 49 -29.28 19.92 5.78
N PHE A 50 -29.73 19.16 4.78
CA PHE A 50 -29.66 19.56 3.36
C PHE A 50 -30.39 20.86 3.05
N TYR A 51 -31.40 21.20 3.86
CA TYR A 51 -32.16 22.44 3.71
C TYR A 51 -31.68 23.60 4.60
N SER A 52 -30.77 23.37 5.56
CA SER A 52 -30.39 24.39 6.55
C SER A 52 -29.02 25.04 6.31
N GLN A 53 -28.13 24.45 5.49
CA GLN A 53 -26.80 25.01 5.19
C GLN A 53 -26.43 24.95 3.69
N PRO A 54 -27.06 25.78 2.84
CA PRO A 54 -26.73 25.88 1.41
C PRO A 54 -25.26 26.23 1.15
N GLU A 55 -24.58 26.88 2.10
CA GLU A 55 -23.15 27.22 1.98
C GLU A 55 -22.24 26.00 1.92
N LYS A 56 -22.55 24.90 2.65
CA LYS A 56 -21.79 23.65 2.55
C LYS A 56 -21.95 23.00 1.16
N PHE A 57 -23.14 23.05 0.59
CA PHE A 57 -23.41 22.53 -0.76
C PHE A 57 -22.72 23.36 -1.83
N ILE A 58 -22.78 24.70 -1.74
CA ILE A 58 -22.08 25.60 -2.66
C ILE A 58 -20.57 25.39 -2.58
N LYS A 59 -20.01 25.28 -1.37
CA LYS A 59 -18.59 24.98 -1.18
C LYS A 59 -18.23 23.63 -1.80
N HIS A 60 -19.08 22.62 -1.64
CA HIS A 60 -18.84 21.30 -2.19
C HIS A 60 -18.90 21.27 -3.73
N GLU A 61 -19.90 21.90 -4.35
CA GLU A 61 -19.95 22.06 -5.81
C GLU A 61 -18.73 22.82 -6.34
N ALA A 62 -18.27 23.86 -5.63
CA ALA A 62 -17.02 24.55 -5.94
C ALA A 62 -15.78 23.65 -5.74
N GLU A 63 -15.80 22.72 -4.79
CA GLU A 63 -14.75 21.71 -4.62
C GLU A 63 -14.76 20.67 -5.74
N LYS A 64 -15.92 20.32 -6.32
CA LYS A 64 -15.99 19.48 -7.52
C LYS A 64 -15.29 20.12 -8.71
N GLU A 65 -15.47 21.42 -8.93
CA GLU A 65 -14.75 22.16 -9.98
C GLU A 65 -13.22 22.04 -9.81
N ASN A 66 -12.73 21.92 -8.56
CA ASN A 66 -11.30 21.76 -8.29
C ASN A 66 -10.73 20.38 -8.67
N PHE A 67 -11.56 19.37 -8.90
CA PHE A 67 -11.14 18.05 -9.38
C PHE A 67 -11.16 17.90 -10.89
N THR A 68 -11.77 18.85 -11.62
CA THR A 68 -11.87 18.84 -13.09
C THR A 68 -10.51 18.63 -13.76
N LEU A 69 -9.44 19.19 -13.20
CA LEU A 69 -8.08 19.00 -13.73
C LEU A 69 -7.58 17.55 -13.61
N LEU A 70 -7.99 16.82 -12.56
CA LEU A 70 -7.65 15.40 -12.37
C LEU A 70 -8.47 14.50 -13.28
N GLU A 71 -9.77 14.79 -13.44
CA GLU A 71 -10.62 14.09 -14.39
C GLU A 71 -10.08 14.25 -15.81
N ASN A 72 -9.84 15.49 -16.25
CA ASN A 72 -9.23 15.77 -17.54
C ASN A 72 -7.87 15.07 -17.71
N PHE A 73 -7.03 15.04 -16.66
CA PHE A 73 -5.77 14.30 -16.71
C PHE A 73 -6.00 12.81 -16.98
N LEU A 74 -6.90 12.17 -16.23
CA LEU A 74 -7.18 10.74 -16.36
C LEU A 74 -7.85 10.40 -17.71
N GLU A 75 -8.83 11.20 -18.15
CA GLU A 75 -9.52 11.05 -19.44
C GLU A 75 -8.58 11.13 -20.65
N ASN A 76 -7.54 11.96 -20.55
CA ASN A 76 -6.55 12.16 -21.61
C ASN A 76 -5.28 11.31 -21.42
N SER A 77 -5.33 10.32 -20.54
CA SER A 77 -4.19 9.45 -20.25
C SER A 77 -4.41 8.01 -20.75
N ASP A 78 -3.37 7.17 -20.68
CA ASP A 78 -3.42 5.77 -21.12
C ASP A 78 -4.30 4.83 -20.27
N VAL A 79 -4.95 5.32 -19.21
CA VAL A 79 -5.78 4.50 -18.32
C VAL A 79 -7.25 4.53 -18.72
N ASP A 80 -7.99 3.47 -18.40
CA ASP A 80 -9.42 3.38 -18.64
C ASP A 80 -10.18 4.05 -17.49
N TYR A 81 -10.37 5.37 -17.60
CA TYR A 81 -11.06 6.17 -16.59
C TYR A 81 -12.58 5.92 -16.63
N LYS A 82 -13.14 5.48 -15.50
CA LYS A 82 -14.56 5.12 -15.36
C LYS A 82 -15.43 6.24 -14.78
N GLY A 83 -14.83 7.37 -14.40
CA GLY A 83 -15.52 8.52 -13.86
C GLY A 83 -15.32 8.74 -12.36
N PHE A 84 -16.16 9.61 -11.82
CA PHE A 84 -16.06 10.12 -10.45
C PHE A 84 -17.33 9.76 -9.65
N ILE A 85 -17.13 9.09 -8.51
CA ILE A 85 -18.19 8.79 -7.54
C ILE A 85 -18.15 9.81 -6.40
N TYR A 86 -19.28 10.46 -6.15
CA TYR A 86 -19.49 11.27 -4.95
C TYR A 86 -20.40 10.52 -3.97
N LYS A 87 -19.99 10.47 -2.71
CA LYS A 87 -20.78 9.89 -1.60
C LYS A 87 -20.79 10.82 -0.40
N GLU A 88 -21.72 10.56 0.49
CA GLU A 88 -21.85 11.26 1.77
C GLU A 88 -21.85 10.23 2.90
N GLY A 89 -21.31 10.62 4.05
CA GLY A 89 -21.32 9.83 5.28
C GLY A 89 -19.92 9.64 5.87
N ASN A 90 -19.76 8.63 6.72
CA ASN A 90 -18.43 8.32 7.24
C ASN A 90 -17.52 7.78 6.13
N ALA A 91 -16.41 8.48 5.86
CA ALA A 91 -15.49 8.15 4.76
C ALA A 91 -14.98 6.70 4.83
N ALA A 92 -14.49 6.27 5.99
CA ALA A 92 -13.94 4.93 6.15
C ALA A 92 -14.99 3.83 5.93
N GLU A 93 -16.18 3.97 6.55
CA GLU A 93 -17.26 2.99 6.37
C GLU A 93 -17.74 2.93 4.92
N THR A 94 -17.84 4.09 4.26
CA THR A 94 -18.27 4.18 2.86
C THR A 94 -17.26 3.51 1.94
N ILE A 95 -15.97 3.78 2.12
CA ILE A 95 -14.89 3.16 1.34
C ILE A 95 -14.88 1.64 1.56
N ILE A 96 -14.97 1.17 2.80
CA ILE A 96 -15.01 -0.27 3.10
C ILE A 96 -16.20 -0.93 2.41
N LYS A 97 -17.42 -0.38 2.56
CA LYS A 97 -18.63 -0.92 1.92
C LYS A 97 -18.54 -0.98 0.39
N LEU A 98 -17.97 0.05 -0.23
CA LEU A 98 -17.79 0.10 -1.69
C LEU A 98 -16.76 -0.93 -2.19
N THR A 99 -15.74 -1.23 -1.39
CA THR A 99 -14.65 -2.14 -1.77
C THR A 99 -14.91 -3.60 -1.36
N GLU A 100 -15.84 -3.85 -0.43
CA GLU A 100 -16.14 -5.17 0.13
C GLU A 100 -16.68 -6.21 -0.86
N ASN A 101 -17.42 -5.78 -1.88
CA ASN A 101 -18.10 -6.71 -2.81
C ASN A 101 -17.20 -7.26 -3.93
N GLY A 102 -15.89 -6.98 -3.89
CA GLY A 102 -14.96 -7.36 -4.95
C GLY A 102 -15.19 -6.58 -6.25
N GLU A 103 -15.80 -5.39 -6.16
CA GLU A 103 -15.94 -4.45 -7.29
C GLU A 103 -14.60 -3.78 -7.64
N TYR A 104 -13.71 -3.67 -6.65
CA TYR A 104 -12.38 -3.08 -6.80
C TYR A 104 -11.32 -4.03 -6.28
N ASP A 105 -10.23 -4.12 -7.05
CA ASP A 105 -9.10 -5.01 -6.79
C ASP A 105 -8.00 -4.26 -6.01
N LEU A 106 -7.92 -2.93 -6.15
CA LEU A 106 -7.01 -2.04 -5.43
C LEU A 106 -7.72 -0.77 -4.96
N LEU A 107 -7.53 -0.41 -3.70
CA LEU A 107 -7.85 0.90 -3.16
C LEU A 107 -6.58 1.75 -3.09
N VAL A 108 -6.60 2.95 -3.64
CA VAL A 108 -5.56 3.95 -3.46
C VAL A 108 -6.09 5.01 -2.49
N ILE A 109 -5.33 5.35 -1.46
CA ILE A 109 -5.72 6.37 -0.49
C ILE A 109 -4.52 7.19 -0.02
N GLY A 110 -4.76 8.48 0.23
CA GLY A 110 -3.77 9.34 0.89
C GLY A 110 -3.70 9.12 2.40
N SER A 111 -2.50 9.15 2.97
CA SER A 111 -2.31 9.33 4.41
C SER A 111 -2.06 10.82 4.72
N HIS A 112 -3.08 11.52 5.23
CA HIS A 112 -2.94 12.90 5.71
C HIS A 112 -3.48 13.05 7.13
N ASN A 113 -2.85 13.93 7.92
CA ASN A 113 -3.32 14.29 9.26
C ASN A 113 -3.61 15.80 9.31
N LYS A 114 -4.89 16.18 9.30
CA LYS A 114 -5.31 17.60 9.31
C LYS A 114 -4.98 18.32 10.64
N ASN A 115 -4.69 17.60 11.73
CA ASN A 115 -4.64 18.16 13.09
C ASN A 115 -3.44 17.74 13.98
N ALA A 116 -2.40 17.07 13.46
CA ALA A 116 -1.28 16.64 14.31
C ALA A 116 -0.11 17.63 14.33
N ILE A 117 -0.02 18.36 15.42
CA ILE A 117 1.24 18.94 15.91
C ILE A 117 2.20 17.77 16.13
N GLU A 118 3.24 17.69 15.32
CA GLU A 118 4.43 16.83 15.46
C GLU A 118 4.18 15.32 15.68
N ARG A 119 4.35 14.55 14.58
CA ARG A 119 4.70 13.10 14.46
C ARG A 119 3.65 12.23 13.77
N LEU A 120 4.07 11.65 12.64
CA LEU A 120 3.73 10.33 12.05
C LEU A 120 2.52 9.58 12.65
N LEU A 121 1.32 10.13 12.54
CA LEU A 121 0.08 9.38 12.77
C LEU A 121 -0.76 9.48 11.50
N LEU A 122 -1.14 8.33 10.96
CA LEU A 122 -2.01 8.22 9.79
C LEU A 122 -3.31 8.98 9.97
N GLY A 123 -3.88 9.45 8.86
CA GLY A 123 -5.27 9.86 8.82
C GLY A 123 -6.17 8.72 9.31
N SER A 124 -7.17 9.06 10.13
CA SER A 124 -8.09 8.09 10.74
C SER A 124 -8.81 7.22 9.69
N VAL A 125 -9.03 7.74 8.48
CA VAL A 125 -9.63 7.02 7.36
C VAL A 125 -8.68 5.96 6.80
N ALA A 126 -7.46 6.33 6.42
CA ALA A 126 -6.43 5.41 5.91
C ALA A 126 -6.18 4.25 6.89
N TYR A 127 -6.06 4.56 8.18
CA TYR A 127 -5.92 3.55 9.23
C TYR A 127 -7.08 2.54 9.22
N LYS A 128 -8.33 3.01 9.22
CA LYS A 128 -9.51 2.14 9.26
C LYS A 128 -9.64 1.29 7.99
N VAL A 129 -9.46 1.86 6.80
CA VAL A 129 -9.63 1.11 5.54
C VAL A 129 -8.51 0.08 5.36
N THR A 130 -7.27 0.42 5.71
CA THR A 130 -6.15 -0.53 5.64
C THR A 130 -6.33 -1.64 6.67
N ARG A 131 -6.81 -1.32 7.88
CA ARG A 131 -6.96 -2.32 8.94
C ARG A 131 -8.16 -3.23 8.78
N PHE A 132 -9.31 -2.71 8.36
CA PHE A 132 -10.58 -3.45 8.34
C PHE A 132 -11.10 -3.79 6.93
N GLY A 133 -10.61 -3.11 5.90
CA GLY A 133 -10.97 -3.40 4.51
C GLY A 133 -10.31 -4.69 3.99
N LYS A 134 -10.95 -5.34 3.02
CA LYS A 134 -10.48 -6.62 2.43
C LYS A 134 -9.63 -6.43 1.17
N THR A 135 -9.83 -5.32 0.47
CA THR A 135 -9.12 -4.99 -0.77
C THR A 135 -7.67 -4.60 -0.48
N SER A 136 -6.75 -4.97 -1.38
CA SER A 136 -5.38 -4.48 -1.37
C SER A 136 -5.37 -2.95 -1.36
N VAL A 137 -4.40 -2.35 -0.68
CA VAL A 137 -4.36 -0.89 -0.49
C VAL A 137 -2.99 -0.35 -0.87
N LEU A 138 -2.96 0.67 -1.73
CA LEU A 138 -1.83 1.55 -1.96
C LEU A 138 -2.02 2.82 -1.14
N VAL A 139 -1.19 2.99 -0.10
CA VAL A 139 -1.18 4.18 0.75
C VAL A 139 -0.10 5.13 0.24
N ILE A 140 -0.48 6.37 -0.03
CA ILE A 140 0.45 7.41 -0.52
C ILE A 140 0.49 8.55 0.49
N ASP A 141 1.68 8.85 1.00
CA ASP A 141 1.87 10.04 1.82
C ASP A 141 1.71 11.30 0.98
N SER A 142 0.98 12.29 1.50
CA SER A 142 0.84 13.61 0.88
C SER A 142 2.13 14.34 0.53
N LYS A 143 3.22 14.05 1.25
CA LYS A 143 4.57 14.62 1.06
C LYS A 143 5.40 13.81 0.06
N CYS A 144 4.84 12.75 -0.52
CA CYS A 144 5.49 12.00 -1.57
C CYS A 144 5.77 12.94 -2.75
N HIS A 145 7.05 13.18 -3.02
CA HIS A 145 7.51 13.96 -4.15
C HIS A 145 7.97 13.00 -5.24
N LEU A 146 7.07 12.69 -6.18
CA LEU A 146 7.44 12.01 -7.42
C LEU A 146 7.59 13.05 -8.53
N GLU A 147 8.72 13.03 -9.23
CA GLU A 147 8.88 13.80 -10.46
C GLU A 147 8.05 13.14 -11.56
N THR A 148 6.95 13.77 -11.95
CA THR A 148 5.98 13.21 -12.91
C THR A 148 6.28 13.59 -14.36
N SER A 149 7.41 14.24 -14.64
CA SER A 149 7.73 14.80 -15.96
C SER A 149 8.18 13.74 -16.96
N GLU A 150 8.76 12.63 -16.48
CA GLU A 150 9.21 11.52 -17.31
C GLU A 150 8.83 10.17 -16.70
N ILE A 151 8.18 9.33 -17.48
CA ILE A 151 7.86 7.95 -17.09
C ILE A 151 9.16 7.14 -17.15
N LYS A 152 9.65 6.73 -15.99
CA LYS A 152 10.90 5.97 -15.83
C LYS A 152 10.64 4.61 -15.19
N PRO A 153 11.59 3.67 -15.29
CA PRO A 153 11.65 2.54 -14.37
C PRO A 153 11.61 3.04 -12.93
N PHE A 154 11.00 2.26 -12.04
CA PHE A 154 10.90 2.60 -10.62
C PHE A 154 11.30 1.41 -9.76
N SER A 155 11.91 1.74 -8.62
CA SER A 155 12.48 0.78 -7.69
C SER A 155 11.44 0.33 -6.66
N VAL A 156 11.28 -0.97 -6.49
CA VAL A 156 10.34 -1.59 -5.56
C VAL A 156 11.10 -2.37 -4.50
N LEU A 157 10.91 -2.04 -3.22
CA LEU A 157 11.37 -2.87 -2.11
C LEU A 157 10.23 -3.78 -1.67
N MET A 158 10.43 -5.09 -1.72
CA MET A 158 9.46 -6.05 -1.21
C MET A 158 10.00 -6.76 0.03
N GLY A 159 9.33 -6.54 1.16
CA GLY A 159 9.57 -7.30 2.38
C GLY A 159 8.94 -8.69 2.27
N VAL A 160 9.75 -9.74 2.42
CA VAL A 160 9.30 -11.13 2.29
C VAL A 160 9.57 -11.92 3.56
N ASP A 161 8.63 -12.79 3.92
CA ASP A 161 8.75 -13.74 5.03
C ASP A 161 8.19 -15.10 4.63
N THR A 162 8.19 -16.07 5.54
CA THR A 162 7.70 -17.42 5.25
C THR A 162 6.17 -17.55 5.31
N SER A 163 5.42 -16.45 5.35
CA SER A 163 3.96 -16.47 5.48
C SER A 163 3.25 -16.62 4.13
N ASP A 164 2.07 -17.24 4.15
CA ASP A 164 1.19 -17.37 2.98
C ASP A 164 0.85 -16.01 2.35
N ASP A 165 0.71 -14.96 3.16
CA ASP A 165 0.41 -13.61 2.70
C ASP A 165 1.59 -12.97 1.96
N SER A 166 2.83 -13.25 2.38
CA SER A 166 4.02 -12.78 1.67
C SER A 166 4.16 -13.47 0.30
N PHE A 167 3.98 -14.80 0.24
CA PHE A 167 3.96 -15.52 -1.02
C PHE A 167 2.82 -15.07 -1.94
N TYR A 168 1.61 -14.89 -1.40
CA TYR A 168 0.48 -14.36 -2.16
C TYR A 168 0.78 -12.97 -2.71
N ALA A 169 1.38 -12.08 -1.91
CA ALA A 169 1.78 -10.76 -2.36
C ALA A 169 2.76 -10.85 -3.55
N ALA A 170 3.76 -11.73 -3.47
CA ALA A 170 4.75 -11.89 -4.54
C ALA A 170 4.12 -12.41 -5.84
N GLU A 171 3.28 -13.43 -5.75
CA GLU A 171 2.58 -14.02 -6.90
C GLU A 171 1.60 -13.05 -7.58
N ASN A 172 1.09 -12.06 -6.84
CA ASN A 172 0.06 -11.15 -7.32
C ASN A 172 0.57 -9.72 -7.55
N LEU A 173 1.82 -9.40 -7.24
CA LEU A 173 2.39 -8.06 -7.37
C LEU A 173 2.18 -7.46 -8.76
N TRP A 174 2.47 -8.25 -9.81
CA TRP A 174 2.37 -7.84 -11.20
C TRP A 174 0.97 -7.34 -11.61
N LYS A 175 -0.08 -7.70 -10.87
CA LYS A 175 -1.44 -7.21 -11.13
C LYS A 175 -1.58 -5.73 -10.80
N PHE A 176 -0.89 -5.26 -9.77
CA PHE A 176 -1.12 -3.93 -9.21
C PHE A 176 -0.14 -2.87 -9.71
N ILE A 177 0.93 -3.28 -10.39
CA ILE A 177 2.01 -2.39 -10.84
C ILE A 177 2.35 -2.60 -12.32
N ASP A 178 2.96 -1.58 -12.93
CA ASP A 178 3.54 -1.65 -14.27
C ASP A 178 4.79 -2.52 -14.26
N LYS A 179 4.59 -3.82 -14.53
CA LYS A 179 5.63 -4.85 -14.47
C LYS A 179 6.82 -4.60 -15.39
N ASP A 180 6.61 -3.87 -16.49
CA ASP A 180 7.67 -3.60 -17.48
C ASP A 180 8.63 -2.50 -17.00
N ARG A 181 8.21 -1.70 -16.00
CA ARG A 181 9.01 -0.62 -15.40
C ARG A 181 9.49 -0.92 -13.99
N ALA A 182 8.85 -1.86 -13.30
CA ALA A 182 9.20 -2.20 -11.93
C ALA A 182 10.52 -2.99 -11.85
N GLU A 183 11.43 -2.53 -10.99
CA GLU A 183 12.65 -3.24 -10.61
C GLU A 183 12.59 -3.61 -9.13
N VAL A 184 12.49 -4.91 -8.83
CA VAL A 184 12.21 -5.42 -7.48
C VAL A 184 13.49 -5.81 -6.75
N THR A 185 13.68 -5.27 -5.55
CA THR A 185 14.59 -5.77 -4.52
C THR A 185 13.80 -6.58 -3.49
N LEU A 186 14.21 -7.83 -3.26
CA LEU A 186 13.64 -8.67 -2.20
C LEU A 186 14.49 -8.59 -0.93
N LEU A 187 13.82 -8.31 0.19
CA LEU A 187 14.44 -8.26 1.50
C LEU A 187 13.73 -9.23 2.44
N ASN A 188 14.46 -10.23 2.94
CA ASN A 188 14.02 -11.01 4.09
C ASN A 188 14.71 -10.50 5.36
N VAL A 189 13.94 -10.27 6.43
CA VAL A 189 14.51 -9.88 7.72
C VAL A 189 14.40 -11.06 8.67
N MET A 190 15.55 -11.59 9.06
CA MET A 190 15.68 -12.70 9.99
C MET A 190 15.72 -12.20 11.43
N ILE A 191 15.13 -12.98 12.33
CA ILE A 191 15.27 -12.75 13.76
C ILE A 191 16.61 -13.35 14.18
N GLU A 192 17.47 -12.54 14.77
CA GLU A 192 18.73 -13.01 15.33
C GLU A 192 18.44 -14.11 16.38
N PRO A 193 18.97 -15.34 16.24
CA PRO A 193 18.69 -16.44 17.18
C PRO A 193 18.99 -16.09 18.63
N SER A 194 19.95 -15.19 18.87
CA SER A 194 20.33 -14.73 20.20
C SER A 194 19.24 -13.94 20.94
N LEU A 195 18.26 -13.40 20.21
CA LEU A 195 17.13 -12.66 20.78
C LEU A 195 15.99 -13.57 21.24
N ILE A 196 15.96 -14.82 20.77
CA ILE A 196 14.88 -15.78 21.04
C ILE A 196 15.34 -17.02 21.82
N ILE A 197 16.63 -17.33 21.77
CA ILE A 197 17.23 -18.42 22.54
C ILE A 197 17.90 -17.82 23.78
N PRO A 198 17.54 -18.26 25.00
CA PRO A 198 18.14 -17.69 26.20
C PRO A 198 19.61 -18.13 26.32
N PRO A 199 20.52 -17.29 26.86
CA PRO A 199 21.96 -17.57 26.87
C PRO A 199 22.37 -18.87 27.57
N ASP A 200 21.62 -19.31 28.57
CA ASP A 200 21.83 -20.55 29.30
C ASP A 200 21.51 -21.80 28.46
N ALA A 201 20.73 -21.67 27.39
CA ALA A 201 20.46 -22.76 26.44
C ALA A 201 21.60 -22.97 25.42
N TYR A 202 22.51 -22.01 25.24
CA TYR A 202 23.56 -22.07 24.22
C TYR A 202 24.52 -23.25 24.42
N ILE A 203 24.73 -23.69 25.66
CA ILE A 203 25.59 -24.85 25.95
C ILE A 203 25.01 -26.18 25.45
N TYR A 204 23.70 -26.22 25.16
CA TYR A 204 22.99 -27.41 24.70
C TYR A 204 22.70 -27.38 23.19
N LEU A 205 23.00 -26.26 22.52
CA LEU A 205 22.63 -26.00 21.13
C LEU A 205 23.87 -25.67 20.31
N ASP A 206 23.89 -26.12 19.05
CA ASP A 206 24.88 -25.67 18.08
C ASP A 206 24.37 -24.37 17.43
N MET A 207 24.73 -23.24 18.03
CA MET A 207 24.27 -21.92 17.55
C MET A 207 24.75 -21.62 16.14
N ASN A 208 25.96 -22.06 15.76
CA ASN A 208 26.49 -21.85 14.41
C ASN A 208 25.62 -22.59 13.39
N LYS A 209 25.27 -23.84 13.69
CA LYS A 209 24.38 -24.62 12.84
C LYS A 209 22.98 -24.01 12.74
N ILE A 210 22.42 -23.49 13.84
CA ILE A 210 21.10 -22.81 13.82
C ILE A 210 21.12 -21.57 12.92
N ILE A 211 22.19 -20.77 13.01
CA ILE A 211 22.36 -19.59 12.15
C ILE A 211 22.49 -20.02 10.68
N GLU A 212 23.34 -21.00 10.39
CA GLU A 212 23.54 -21.54 9.04
C GLU A 212 22.22 -22.06 8.43
N GLU A 213 21.45 -22.87 9.19
CA GLU A 213 20.15 -23.37 8.76
C GLU A 213 19.13 -22.24 8.52
N SER A 214 19.15 -21.19 9.36
CA SER A 214 18.27 -20.03 9.19
C SER A 214 18.60 -19.23 7.93
N CYS A 215 19.89 -19.01 7.65
CA CYS A 215 20.33 -18.38 6.41
C CYS A 215 19.91 -19.19 5.18
N LEU A 216 20.09 -20.51 5.21
CA LEU A 216 19.67 -21.41 4.12
C LEU A 216 18.15 -21.35 3.89
N VAL A 217 17.34 -21.30 4.95
CA VAL A 217 15.88 -21.14 4.82
C VAL A 217 15.55 -19.81 4.14
N SER A 218 16.23 -18.73 4.53
CA SER A 218 16.04 -17.40 3.97
C SER A 218 16.44 -17.33 2.49
N GLU A 219 17.60 -17.89 2.12
CA GLU A 219 18.06 -17.97 0.74
C GLU A 219 17.07 -18.73 -0.15
N ASN A 220 16.60 -19.90 0.32
CA ASN A 220 15.58 -20.67 -0.40
C ASN A 220 14.26 -19.90 -0.55
N LEU A 221 13.81 -19.19 0.49
CA LEU A 221 12.63 -18.33 0.43
C LEU A 221 12.79 -17.25 -0.66
N LEU A 222 13.93 -16.55 -0.64
CA LEU A 222 14.24 -15.49 -1.59
C LEU A 222 14.31 -16.01 -3.04
N ASP A 223 14.91 -17.20 -3.24
CA ASP A 223 14.99 -17.86 -4.55
C ASP A 223 13.61 -18.23 -5.09
N LEU A 224 12.80 -18.91 -4.28
CA LEU A 224 11.44 -19.30 -4.65
C LEU A 224 10.59 -18.07 -4.97
N THR A 225 10.70 -17.02 -4.17
CA THR A 225 9.94 -15.79 -4.35
C THR A 225 10.37 -15.03 -5.60
N ALA A 226 11.69 -14.92 -5.84
CA ALA A 226 12.22 -14.30 -7.05
C ALA A 226 11.72 -15.01 -8.31
N ASN A 227 11.81 -16.34 -8.33
CA ASN A 227 11.33 -17.14 -9.46
C ASN A 227 9.83 -16.89 -9.75
N LYS A 228 8.98 -16.79 -8.72
CA LYS A 228 7.54 -16.51 -8.88
C LYS A 228 7.25 -15.12 -9.46
N ILE A 229 8.02 -14.12 -9.04
CA ILE A 229 7.91 -12.74 -9.53
C ILE A 229 8.39 -12.67 -10.99
N GLU A 230 9.50 -13.32 -11.31
CA GLU A 230 10.08 -13.37 -12.66
C GLU A 230 9.21 -14.17 -13.64
N GLU A 231 8.58 -15.27 -13.20
CA GLU A 231 7.56 -16.02 -13.98
C GLU A 231 6.39 -15.13 -14.41
N SER A 232 6.10 -14.08 -13.63
CA SER A 232 5.05 -13.10 -13.93
C SER A 232 5.53 -11.96 -14.85
N GLY A 233 6.82 -11.94 -15.18
CA GLY A 233 7.47 -10.94 -16.04
C GLY A 233 7.95 -9.68 -15.33
N VAL A 234 8.00 -9.67 -14.00
CA VAL A 234 8.57 -8.55 -13.22
C VAL A 234 10.04 -8.83 -12.96
N LYS A 235 10.91 -7.82 -13.15
CA LYS A 235 12.36 -7.97 -12.99
C LYS A 235 12.75 -7.94 -11.51
N VAL A 236 13.45 -8.96 -11.02
CA VAL A 236 14.10 -8.94 -9.70
C VAL A 236 15.57 -8.57 -9.88
N VAL A 237 16.00 -7.44 -9.29
CA VAL A 237 17.36 -6.90 -9.45
C VAL A 237 18.29 -7.28 -8.31
N LYS A 238 17.73 -7.55 -7.12
CA LYS A 238 18.51 -7.86 -5.91
C LYS A 238 17.65 -8.71 -4.98
N LYS A 239 18.27 -9.67 -4.27
CA LYS A 239 17.64 -10.44 -3.19
C LYS A 239 18.67 -10.76 -2.12
N TYR A 240 18.33 -10.54 -0.87
CA TYR A 240 19.22 -10.79 0.27
C TYR A 240 18.45 -10.78 1.58
N HIS A 241 19.11 -11.27 2.62
CA HIS A 241 18.61 -11.24 3.98
C HIS A 241 19.46 -10.35 4.88
N VAL A 242 18.83 -9.85 5.94
CA VAL A 242 19.46 -9.09 7.02
C VAL A 242 18.90 -9.54 8.36
N GLU A 243 19.59 -9.23 9.45
CA GLU A 243 19.11 -9.50 10.81
C GLU A 243 18.60 -8.20 11.47
N GLY A 244 17.46 -8.25 12.17
CA GLY A 244 16.95 -7.10 12.91
C GLY A 244 15.44 -7.07 13.13
N ASP A 245 14.91 -5.91 13.54
CA ASP A 245 13.45 -5.66 13.54
C ASP A 245 12.99 -5.47 12.09
N ALA A 246 12.09 -6.34 11.62
CA ALA A 246 11.66 -6.35 10.24
C ALA A 246 11.13 -5.01 9.72
N ALA A 247 10.35 -4.28 10.53
CA ALA A 247 9.81 -3.01 10.09
C ALA A 247 10.91 -1.94 9.99
N ALA A 248 11.80 -1.87 10.98
CA ALA A 248 12.94 -0.96 10.95
C ALA A 248 13.84 -1.20 9.74
N MET A 249 14.24 -2.46 9.50
CA MET A 249 15.14 -2.79 8.39
C MET A 249 14.50 -2.53 7.01
N ILE A 250 13.19 -2.74 6.86
CA ILE A 250 12.47 -2.39 5.62
C ILE A 250 12.44 -0.87 5.41
N LEU A 251 12.16 -0.10 6.46
CA LEU A 251 12.10 1.37 6.37
C LEU A 251 13.48 1.96 6.08
N ASP A 252 14.52 1.50 6.78
CA ASP A 252 15.90 1.96 6.60
C ASP A 252 16.39 1.63 5.18
N GLU A 253 16.19 0.39 4.71
CA GLU A 253 16.53 -0.01 3.34
C GLU A 253 15.83 0.87 2.29
N SER A 254 14.54 1.12 2.47
CA SER A 254 13.72 1.95 1.58
C SER A 254 14.27 3.37 1.46
N GLU A 255 14.64 3.98 2.59
CA GLU A 255 15.17 5.34 2.61
C GLU A 255 16.62 5.42 2.10
N GLU A 256 17.50 4.53 2.56
CA GLU A 256 18.93 4.54 2.22
C GLU A 256 19.16 4.28 0.72
N ASN A 257 18.40 3.35 0.15
CA ASN A 257 18.51 2.97 -1.26
C ASN A 257 17.49 3.68 -2.16
N LYS A 258 16.71 4.61 -1.59
CA LYS A 258 15.74 5.45 -2.31
C LYS A 258 14.79 4.62 -3.18
N HIS A 259 14.22 3.57 -2.59
CA HIS A 259 13.13 2.85 -3.24
C HIS A 259 11.95 3.78 -3.46
N ASP A 260 11.20 3.58 -4.55
CA ASP A 260 10.04 4.41 -4.91
C ASP A 260 8.74 3.86 -4.31
N LEU A 261 8.69 2.54 -4.08
CA LEU A 261 7.53 1.81 -3.57
C LEU A 261 7.97 0.72 -2.59
N ILE A 262 7.31 0.64 -1.43
CA ILE A 262 7.43 -0.52 -0.53
C ILE A 262 6.25 -1.45 -0.76
N VAL A 263 6.51 -2.75 -0.87
CA VAL A 263 5.49 -3.81 -0.99
C VAL A 263 5.60 -4.74 0.21
N VAL A 264 4.46 -5.01 0.85
CA VAL A 264 4.36 -5.99 1.94
C VAL A 264 3.08 -6.82 1.80
N GLY A 265 3.13 -8.05 2.31
CA GLY A 265 1.93 -8.84 2.55
C GLY A 265 1.07 -8.25 3.67
N SER A 266 -0.18 -8.69 3.77
CA SER A 266 -1.13 -8.14 4.74
C SER A 266 -0.94 -8.65 6.17
N HIS A 267 -0.43 -9.87 6.34
CA HIS A 267 -0.12 -10.49 7.61
C HIS A 267 1.22 -11.25 7.50
N GLY A 268 1.79 -11.60 8.64
CA GLY A 268 2.88 -12.58 8.74
C GLY A 268 2.36 -13.94 9.25
N GLY A 269 3.25 -14.83 9.67
CA GLY A 269 2.92 -16.20 10.14
C GLY A 269 2.04 -16.33 11.41
N GLY A 270 1.42 -15.25 11.90
CA GLY A 270 0.59 -15.25 13.12
C GLY A 270 -0.87 -15.63 12.87
N LYS A 271 -1.49 -16.36 13.82
CA LYS A 271 -2.90 -16.83 13.78
C LYS A 271 -3.94 -15.77 14.21
N LEU A 272 -3.70 -14.49 13.93
CA LEU A 272 -4.71 -13.46 14.20
C LEU A 272 -5.82 -13.50 13.15
N SER A 273 -6.94 -12.81 13.41
CA SER A 273 -8.08 -12.82 12.48
C SER A 273 -7.60 -12.42 11.08
N ARG A 274 -8.05 -13.12 10.03
CA ARG A 274 -7.75 -12.83 8.61
C ARG A 274 -8.04 -11.37 8.19
N TRP A 275 -8.77 -10.63 9.02
CA TRP A 275 -9.23 -9.26 8.78
C TRP A 275 -8.40 -8.19 9.50
N LEU A 276 -7.23 -8.49 10.10
CA LEU A 276 -6.47 -7.53 10.91
C LEU A 276 -5.02 -7.41 10.44
N LEU A 277 -4.67 -6.30 9.79
CA LEU A 277 -3.32 -6.02 9.31
C LEU A 277 -2.21 -6.42 10.33
N GLY A 278 -1.21 -7.16 9.85
CA GLY A 278 -0.08 -7.62 10.65
C GLY A 278 0.75 -6.48 11.26
N SER A 279 1.52 -6.78 12.29
CA SER A 279 2.32 -5.77 13.01
C SER A 279 3.41 -5.14 12.15
N ILE A 280 4.08 -5.91 11.29
CA ILE A 280 5.16 -5.41 10.41
C ILE A 280 4.57 -4.50 9.35
N SER A 281 3.60 -4.99 8.59
CA SER A 281 2.87 -4.19 7.61
C SER A 281 2.25 -2.94 8.25
N THR A 282 1.79 -3.03 9.50
CA THR A 282 1.28 -1.89 10.27
C THR A 282 2.36 -0.85 10.59
N LYS A 283 3.52 -1.28 11.09
CA LYS A 283 4.62 -0.34 11.38
C LYS A 283 5.14 0.30 10.08
N VAL A 284 5.29 -0.49 9.02
CA VAL A 284 5.81 -0.02 7.72
C VAL A 284 4.91 1.08 7.14
N TYR A 285 3.61 0.84 6.97
CA TYR A 285 2.73 1.88 6.39
C TYR A 285 2.51 3.10 7.31
N GLU A 286 2.72 2.98 8.62
CA GLU A 286 2.65 4.11 9.56
C GLU A 286 3.86 5.04 9.48
N HIS A 287 5.05 4.50 9.13
CA HIS A 287 6.32 5.22 9.25
C HIS A 287 7.05 5.42 7.91
N ALA A 288 6.63 4.74 6.85
CA ALA A 288 7.24 4.89 5.53
C ALA A 288 7.07 6.31 4.97
N LYS A 289 8.14 6.84 4.37
CA LYS A 289 8.10 8.07 3.58
C LYS A 289 7.70 7.80 2.13
N GLN A 290 7.92 6.57 1.68
CA GLN A 290 7.52 6.07 0.37
C GLN A 290 6.05 5.60 0.39
N PRO A 291 5.38 5.61 -0.77
CA PRO A 291 4.16 4.85 -0.99
C PRO A 291 4.32 3.39 -0.55
N VAL A 292 3.26 2.84 0.08
CA VAL A 292 3.23 1.47 0.57
C VAL A 292 2.06 0.73 -0.06
N LEU A 293 2.37 -0.32 -0.82
CA LEU A 293 1.39 -1.27 -1.35
C LEU A 293 1.28 -2.47 -0.41
N ILE A 294 0.11 -2.63 0.19
CA ILE A 294 -0.26 -3.77 1.02
C ILE A 294 -1.15 -4.69 0.19
N ILE A 295 -0.62 -5.86 -0.16
CA ILE A 295 -1.36 -6.85 -0.94
C ILE A 295 -2.07 -7.81 0.02
N LYS A 296 -3.40 -7.91 -0.13
CA LYS A 296 -4.26 -8.74 0.73
C LYS A 296 -4.78 -9.95 -0.03
N LYS A 297 -4.77 -11.10 0.65
CA LYS A 297 -5.44 -12.31 0.17
C LYS A 297 -6.95 -12.15 0.36
N SER A 298 -7.68 -12.03 -0.75
CA SER A 298 -9.14 -11.87 -0.80
C SER A 298 -9.86 -13.15 -0.37
#